data_AF-A0A7H4MUT7-F1
#
_entry.id   AF-A0A7H4MUT7-F1
#
_cell.length_a   1.000
_cell.length_b   1.000
_cell.length_c   1.000
_cell.angle_alpha   90.00
_cell.angle_beta   90.00
_cell.angle_gamma   90.00
#
_symmetry.space_group_name_H-M   'P 1'
#
loop_
_entity.id
_entity.type
_entity.pdbx_description
1 polymer ?
#
loop_
_entity_poly.entity_id
_entity_poly.type
_entity_poly.pdbx_seq_one_letter_code
_entity_poly.pdbx_strand_id
1 'polypeptide(L)' 'MVVALGIYAWGFEWLGFPLATALLTAVFGLLFGATLPAAGVAGVAMGIALWYVFDALLDVTLPLGVWLS' A
#
# COMPACT_ATOMS: atom_id res chain seq x y z
N MET A 1 4.92 3.81 16.50
CA MET A 1 4.67 4.61 15.28
C MET A 1 5.90 4.65 14.38
N VAL A 2 7.03 5.20 14.83
CA VAL A 2 8.26 5.35 14.01
C VAL A 2 8.76 4.04 13.39
N VAL A 3 8.83 2.95 14.18
CA VAL A 3 9.27 1.64 13.68
C VAL A 3 8.34 1.08 12.60
N ALA A 4 7.03 1.21 12.78
CA ALA A 4 6.04 0.74 11.81
C ALA A 4 6.15 1.50 10.48
N LEU A 5 6.36 2.82 10.54
CA LEU A 5 6.57 3.65 9.35
C LEU A 5 7.93 3.36 8.68
N GLY A 6 8.96 3.03 9.46
CA GLY A 6 10.26 2.58 8.92
C GLY A 6 10.15 1.26 8.16
N ILE A 7 9.40 0.29 8.70
CA ILE A 7 9.13 -0.99 8.02
C ILE A 7 8.31 -0.75 6.74
N TYR A 8 7.32 0.14 6.79
CA TYR A 8 6.51 0.51 5.63
C TYR A 8 7.36 1.13 4.50
N ALA A 9 8.26 2.07 4.85
CA ALA A 9 9.15 2.71 3.90
C ALA A 9 10.18 1.73 3.29
N TRP A 10 10.74 0.82 4.10
CA TRP A 10 11.59 -0.26 3.58
C TRP A 10 10.82 -1.10 2.55
N GLY A 11 9.57 -1.44 2.86
CA GLY A 11 8.70 -2.22 1.97
C GLY A 11 8.59 -1.67 0.54
N PHE A 12 8.82 -0.38 0.31
CA PHE A 12 8.74 0.22 -1.03
C PHE A 12 9.80 -0.26 -2.00
N GLU A 13 11.01 -0.59 -1.54
CA GLU A 13 12.06 -1.08 -2.43
C GLU A 13 11.68 -2.44 -3.04
N TRP A 14 11.20 -3.35 -2.19
CA TRP A 14 10.87 -4.71 -2.62
C TRP A 14 9.48 -4.77 -3.25
N LEU A 15 8.47 -4.29 -2.51
CA LEU A 15 7.06 -4.50 -2.81
C LEU A 15 6.45 -3.39 -3.67
N GLY A 16 7.09 -2.22 -3.69
CA GLY A 16 6.54 -1.02 -4.31
C GLY A 16 5.49 -0.32 -3.45
N PHE A 17 5.20 0.92 -3.81
CA PHE A 17 4.20 1.73 -3.15
C PHE A 17 2.78 1.12 -3.16
N PRO A 18 2.25 0.60 -4.29
CA PRO A 18 0.86 0.16 -4.35
C PRO A 18 0.60 -1.06 -3.46
N LEU A 19 1.53 -2.02 -3.49
CA LEU A 19 1.41 -3.26 -2.74
C LEU A 19 1.65 -3.03 -1.24
N ALA A 20 2.63 -2.18 -0.87
CA ALA A 20 2.86 -1.81 0.52
C ALA A 20 1.65 -1.08 1.12
N THR A 21 1.05 -0.15 0.35
CA THR A 21 -0.17 0.58 0.73
C THR A 21 -1.36 -0.38 0.90
N ALA A 22 -1.48 -1.37 0.01
CA ALA A 22 -2.54 -2.35 0.08
C ALA A 22 -2.44 -3.22 1.34
N LEU A 23 -1.23 -3.71 1.66
CA LEU A 23 -0.99 -4.47 2.88
C LEU A 23 -1.22 -3.64 4.14
N LEU A 24 -0.74 -2.41 4.18
CA LEU A 24 -0.95 -1.50 5.31
C LEU A 24 -2.45 -1.28 5.56
N THR A 25 -3.19 -1.00 4.50
CA THR A 25 -4.64 -0.77 4.56
C THR A 25 -5.38 -2.03 5.00
N ALA A 26 -4.99 -3.21 4.49
CA ALA A 26 -5.59 -4.47 4.92
C ALA A 26 -5.31 -4.77 6.41
N VAL A 27 -4.07 -4.55 6.88
CA VAL A 27 -3.72 -4.70 8.29
C VAL A 27 -4.55 -3.76 9.17
N PHE A 28 -4.72 -2.50 8.77
CA PHE A 28 -5.61 -1.60 9.49
C PHE A 28 -7.05 -2.08 9.48
N GLY A 29 -7.58 -2.51 8.33
CA GLY A 29 -8.92 -3.08 8.24
C GLY A 29 -9.13 -4.23 9.23
N LEU A 30 -8.18 -5.16 9.31
CA LEU A 30 -8.20 -6.27 10.27
C LEU A 30 -8.14 -5.80 11.72
N LEU A 31 -7.28 -4.82 12.03
CA LEU A 31 -7.18 -4.25 13.38
C LEU A 31 -8.48 -3.59 13.84
N PHE A 32 -9.27 -3.06 12.91
CA PHE A 32 -10.60 -2.47 13.19
C PHE A 32 -11.75 -3.47 13.04
N GLY A 33 -11.47 -4.77 12.91
CA GLY A 33 -12.48 -5.83 12.92
C GLY A 33 -13.11 -6.15 11.56
N ALA A 34 -12.51 -5.71 10.45
CA ALA A 34 -12.94 -6.16 9.12
C ALA A 34 -12.64 -7.67 8.93
N THR A 35 -13.46 -8.34 8.14
CA THR A 35 -13.17 -9.71 7.71
C THR A 35 -11.99 -9.74 6.74
N LEU A 36 -11.23 -10.84 6.71
CA LEU A 36 -10.08 -11.01 5.81
C LEU A 36 -10.38 -10.66 4.33
N PRO A 37 -11.49 -11.12 3.71
CA PRO A 37 -11.82 -10.72 2.34
C PRO A 37 -12.15 -9.23 2.22
N ALA A 38 -12.86 -8.64 3.19
CA ALA A 38 -13.18 -7.21 3.16
C ALA A 38 -11.91 -6.33 3.29
N ALA A 39 -11.01 -6.70 4.19
CA ALA A 39 -9.72 -6.04 4.38
C ALA A 39 -8.83 -6.15 3.13
N GLY A 40 -8.81 -7.33 2.49
CA GLY A 40 -8.07 -7.55 1.25
C GLY A 40 -8.58 -6.68 0.10
N VAL A 41 -9.90 -6.64 -0.12
CA VAL A 41 -10.51 -5.81 -1.17
C VAL A 41 -10.26 -4.32 -0.90
N ALA A 42 -10.45 -3.86 0.34
CA ALA A 42 -10.18 -2.48 0.71
C ALA A 42 -8.70 -2.12 0.50
N GLY A 43 -7.79 -3.02 0.86
CA GLY A 43 -6.36 -2.86 0.63
C GLY A 43 -6.01 -2.68 -0.85
N VAL A 44 -6.45 -3.61 -1.70
CA VAL A 44 -6.21 -3.54 -3.14
C VAL A 44 -6.80 -2.26 -3.74
N ALA A 45 -8.05 -1.93 -3.41
CA ALA A 45 -8.70 -0.72 -3.90
C ALA A 45 -7.92 0.53 -3.52
N MET A 46 -7.47 0.64 -2.26
CA MET A 46 -6.75 1.80 -1.77
C MET A 46 -5.34 1.91 -2.36
N GLY A 47 -4.63 0.78 -2.50
CA GLY A 47 -3.29 0.76 -3.11
C GLY A 47 -3.30 1.21 -4.56
N ILE A 48 -4.27 0.73 -5.36
CA ILE A 48 -4.43 1.13 -6.77
C ILE A 48 -4.87 2.60 -6.87
N ALA A 49 -5.88 3.00 -6.09
CA ALA A 49 -6.41 4.36 -6.15
C ALA A 49 -5.35 5.40 -5.79
N LEU A 50 -4.59 5.18 -4.71
CA LEU A 50 -3.53 6.10 -4.31
C LEU A 50 -2.40 6.10 -5.32
N TRP A 51 -1.97 4.95 -5.83
CA TRP A 51 -0.96 4.92 -6.88
C TRP A 51 -1.39 5.73 -8.10
N TYR A 52 -2.63 5.56 -8.57
CA TYR A 52 -3.16 6.34 -9.69
C TYR A 52 -3.19 7.85 -9.40
N VAL A 53 -3.61 8.26 -8.20
CA VAL A 53 -3.62 9.69 -7.83
C VAL A 53 -2.19 10.26 -7.82
N PHE A 54 -1.23 9.55 -7.23
CA PHE A 54 0.13 10.04 -7.15
C PHE A 54 0.82 10.07 -8.52
N ASP A 55 0.66 9.02 -9.31
CA ASP A 55 1.26 8.90 -10.63
C ASP A 55 0.59 9.84 -11.64
N ALA A 56 -0.72 9.73 -11.83
CA ALA A 56 -1.43 10.42 -12.90
C ALA A 56 -1.90 11.84 -12.55
N LEU A 57 -2.21 12.12 -11.27
CA LEU A 57 -2.74 13.43 -10.86
C LEU A 57 -1.66 14.35 -10.27
N LEU A 58 -0.67 13.77 -9.59
CA LEU A 58 0.37 14.53 -8.90
C LEU A 58 1.75 14.45 -9.57
N ASP A 59 1.89 13.66 -10.64
CA ASP A 59 3.13 13.49 -11.43
C ASP A 59 4.31 13.05 -10.55
N VAL A 60 4.03 12.25 -9.52
CA VAL A 60 5.02 11.70 -8.59
C VAL A 60 5.33 10.26 -9.01
N THR A 61 6.50 10.05 -9.61
CA THR A 61 6.97 8.70 -9.95
C THR A 61 7.24 7.90 -8.68
N LEU A 62 6.40 6.90 -8.44
CA LEU A 62 6.51 6.00 -7.30
C LEU A 62 7.21 4.70 -7.67
N PRO A 63 7.99 4.10 -6.76
CA PRO A 63 8.59 2.81 -6.99
C PRO A 63 7.49 1.74 -7.09
N LEU A 64 7.47 1.02 -8.21
CA LEU A 64 6.63 -0.17 -8.38
C LEU A 64 7.22 -1.38 -7.62
N GLY A 65 8.47 -1.28 -7.15
CA GLY A 65 9.17 -2.32 -6.42
C GLY A 65 9.77 -3.37 -7.35
N VAL A 66 10.79 -4.09 -6.86
CA VAL A 66 11.53 -5.10 -7.63
C VAL A 66 10.63 -6.20 -8.19
N TRP A 67 9.49 -6.49 -7.54
CA TRP A 67 8.56 -7.53 -8.00
C TRP A 67 7.65 -7.11 -9.16
N LEU A 68 7.46 -5.81 -9.38
CA LEU A 68 6.58 -5.28 -10.44
C LEU A 68 7.36 -4.51 -11.53
N SER A 69 8.69 -4.41 -11.39
CA SER A 69 9.62 -3.79 -12.34
C SER A 69 10.11 -4.74 -13.42
#